data_AF-X1KDY1-F1
#
_entry.id   AF-X1KDY1-F1
#
_cell.length_a   1.000
_cell.length_b   1.000
_cell.length_c   1.000
_cell.angle_alpha   90.00
_cell.angle_beta   90.00
_cell.angle_gamma   90.00
#
_symmetry.space_group_name_H-M   'P 1'
#
loop_
_entity.id
_entity.type
_entity.pdbx_description
1 polymer ?
#
loop_
_entity_poly.entity_id
_entity_poly.type
_entity_poly.pdbx_seq_one_letter_code
_entity_poly.pdbx_strand_id
1 'polypeptide(L)'
;MRRGVPVLICAIMGVGMIIQFFIPHPVSQAIYKTVIRWFIIIIAFAMILGLLSLTRMHLTKLRRGDKDWFFSLVTISSLFVNLLVGFFSFRITDSFIFEGLKLPFNF
;
A
#
# COMPACT_ATOMS: atom_id res chain seq x y z
N MET A 1 -2.47 -15.82 -22.27
CA MET A 1 -3.78 -15.33 -21.79
C MET A 1 -4.40 -16.20 -20.68
N ARG A 2 -3.62 -16.68 -19.69
CA ARG A 2 -4.12 -17.48 -18.54
C ARG A 2 -4.19 -16.71 -17.21
N ARG A 3 -4.04 -15.37 -17.24
CA ARG A 3 -4.01 -14.50 -16.04
C ARG A 3 -5.33 -13.77 -15.77
N GLY A 4 -6.30 -13.84 -16.68
CA GLY A 4 -7.58 -13.13 -16.52
C GLY A 4 -8.45 -13.69 -15.39
N VAL A 5 -8.52 -15.02 -15.26
CA VAL A 5 -9.36 -15.68 -14.24
C VAL A 5 -8.90 -15.33 -12.82
N PRO A 6 -7.59 -15.44 -12.46
CA PRO A 6 -7.14 -15.02 -11.14
C PRO A 6 -7.40 -13.54 -10.84
N VAL A 7 -7.17 -12.66 -11.82
CA VAL A 7 -7.37 -11.21 -11.65
C VAL A 7 -8.84 -10.89 -11.40
N LEU A 8 -9.75 -11.55 -12.12
CA LEU A 8 -11.19 -11.37 -11.94
C LEU A 8 -11.65 -11.82 -10.55
N ILE A 9 -11.14 -12.95 -10.06
CA ILE A 9 -11.46 -13.45 -8.71
C ILE A 9 -10.98 -12.45 -7.66
N CYS A 10 -9.75 -11.94 -7.78
CA CYS A 10 -9.23 -10.92 -6.87
C CYS A 10 -10.07 -9.64 -6.89
N ALA A 11 -10.51 -9.19 -8.08
CA ALA A 11 -11.35 -8.01 -8.21
C ALA A 11 -12.71 -8.19 -7.52
N ILE A 12 -13.38 -9.33 -7.72
CA ILE A 12 -14.66 -9.64 -7.08
C ILE A 12 -14.50 -9.71 -5.56
N MET A 13 -13.45 -10.37 -5.07
CA MET A 13 -13.15 -10.45 -3.63
C MET A 13 -12.91 -9.06 -3.02
N GLY A 14 -12.17 -8.19 -3.72
CA GLY A 14 -11.93 -6.82 -3.28
C GLY A 14 -13.21 -5.99 -3.20
N VAL A 15 -14.07 -6.05 -4.23
CA VAL A 15 -15.38 -5.37 -4.22
C VAL A 15 -16.27 -5.92 -3.09
N GLY A 16 -16.28 -7.23 -2.87
CA GLY A 16 -17.00 -7.86 -1.76
C GLY A 16 -16.54 -7.34 -0.39
N MET A 17 -15.23 -7.13 -0.21
CA MET A 17 -14.66 -6.56 1.02
C MET A 17 -15.10 -5.11 1.26
N ILE A 18 -15.31 -4.32 0.21
CA ILE A 18 -15.83 -2.95 0.31
C ILE A 18 -17.30 -2.97 0.69
N ILE A 19 -18.11 -3.82 0.04
CA ILE A 19 -19.55 -3.89 0.30
C ILE A 19 -19.84 -4.36 1.72
N GLN A 20 -19.14 -5.39 2.21
CA GLN A 20 -19.36 -5.91 3.57
C GLN A 20 -19.05 -4.88 4.67
N PHE A 21 -18.20 -3.88 4.41
CA PHE A 21 -17.91 -2.82 5.37
C PHE A 21 -19.17 -2.03 5.76
N PHE A 22 -20.14 -1.91 4.85
CA PHE A 22 -21.39 -1.19 5.08
C PHE A 22 -22.49 -2.04 5.76
N ILE A 23 -22.26 -3.34 6.00
CA ILE A 23 -23.27 -4.27 6.51
C ILE A 23 -22.90 -4.71 7.93
N PRO A 24 -23.53 -4.16 8.99
CA PRO A 24 -23.19 -4.45 10.38
C PRO A 24 -23.84 -5.75 10.87
N HIS A 25 -23.51 -6.89 10.27
CA HIS A 25 -23.97 -8.22 10.72
C HIS A 25 -22.81 -8.97 11.43
N PRO A 26 -23.01 -9.67 12.57
CA PRO A 26 -21.92 -10.23 13.37
C PRO A 26 -21.09 -11.27 12.61
N VAL A 27 -21.71 -12.01 11.68
CA VAL A 27 -21.00 -12.95 10.79
C VAL A 27 -20.05 -12.21 9.84
N SER A 28 -20.49 -11.09 9.27
CA SER A 28 -19.65 -10.26 8.40
C SER A 28 -18.45 -9.67 9.16
N GLN A 29 -18.67 -9.21 10.39
CA GLN A 29 -17.61 -8.67 11.24
C GLN A 29 -16.54 -9.71 11.60
N ALA A 30 -16.93 -10.97 11.85
CA ALA A 30 -15.97 -12.04 12.14
C ALA A 30 -15.09 -12.37 10.91
N ILE A 31 -15.68 -12.43 9.73
CA ILE A 31 -14.97 -12.68 8.46
C ILE A 31 -14.01 -11.52 8.16
N TYR A 32 -14.50 -10.28 8.23
CA TYR A 32 -13.70 -9.06 8.01
C TYR A 32 -12.44 -9.02 8.90
N LYS A 33 -12.60 -9.25 10.21
CA LYS A 33 -11.48 -9.27 11.16
C LYS A 33 -10.45 -10.36 10.83
N THR A 34 -10.92 -11.52 10.41
CA THR A 34 -10.04 -12.65 10.07
C THR A 34 -9.24 -12.35 8.80
N VAL A 35 -9.90 -11.87 7.75
CA VAL A 35 -9.24 -11.53 6.48
C VAL A 35 -8.24 -10.40 6.67
N ILE A 36 -8.59 -9.34 7.41
CA ILE A 36 -7.67 -8.22 7.67
C ILE A 36 -6.44 -8.68 8.42
N ARG A 37 -6.57 -9.58 9.40
CA ARG A 37 -5.43 -10.10 10.15
C ARG A 37 -4.41 -10.76 9.21
N TRP A 38 -4.86 -11.57 8.27
CA TRP A 38 -3.98 -12.17 7.26
C TRP A 38 -3.46 -11.14 6.25
N PHE A 39 -4.32 -10.21 5.85
CA PHE A 39 -3.98 -9.18 4.88
C PHE A 39 -2.87 -8.23 5.36
N ILE A 40 -2.85 -7.86 6.65
CA ILE A 40 -1.78 -7.05 7.25
C ILE A 40 -0.42 -7.74 7.12
N ILE A 41 -0.36 -9.05 7.38
CA ILE A 41 0.87 -9.83 7.25
C ILE A 41 1.33 -9.84 5.78
N ILE A 42 0.40 -10.09 4.85
CA ILE A 42 0.68 -10.09 3.41
C ILE A 42 1.18 -8.71 2.95
N ILE A 43 0.54 -7.62 3.37
CA ILE A 43 0.93 -6.25 3.01
C ILE A 43 2.32 -5.91 3.53
N ALA A 44 2.69 -6.34 4.74
CA ALA A 44 4.02 -6.07 5.28
C ALA A 44 5.12 -6.59 4.35
N PHE A 45 4.98 -7.83 3.86
CA PHE A 45 5.91 -8.39 2.88
C PHE A 45 5.76 -7.77 1.49
N ALA A 46 4.52 -7.52 1.06
CA ALA A 46 4.24 -6.90 -0.24
C ALA A 46 4.82 -5.48 -0.35
N MET A 47 4.88 -4.73 0.76
CA MET A 47 5.50 -3.40 0.77
C MET A 47 7.00 -3.51 0.47
N ILE A 48 7.71 -4.45 1.12
CA ILE A 48 9.12 -4.71 0.87
C ILE A 48 9.34 -5.16 -0.57
N LEU A 49 8.53 -6.10 -1.06
CA LEU A 49 8.60 -6.58 -2.45
C LEU A 49 8.25 -5.48 -3.46
N GLY A 50 7.30 -4.61 -3.15
CA GLY A 50 6.91 -3.48 -3.98
C GLY A 50 8.06 -2.49 -4.13
N LEU A 51 8.73 -2.14 -3.02
CA LEU A 51 9.91 -1.29 -3.02
C LEU A 51 11.05 -1.92 -3.82
N LEU A 52 11.36 -3.20 -3.58
CA LEU A 52 12.43 -3.92 -4.28
C LEU A 52 12.15 -4.06 -5.78
N SER A 53 10.92 -4.41 -6.15
CA SER A 53 10.50 -4.58 -7.55
C SER A 53 10.62 -3.27 -8.32
N LEU A 54 10.10 -2.18 -7.75
CA LEU A 54 10.15 -0.85 -8.34
C LEU A 54 11.60 -0.38 -8.52
N THR A 55 12.40 -0.52 -7.47
CA THR A 55 13.82 -0.16 -7.46
C THR A 55 14.58 -0.97 -8.53
N ARG A 56 14.45 -2.32 -8.52
CA ARG A 56 15.13 -3.22 -9.47
C ARG A 56 14.78 -2.91 -10.93
N MET A 57 13.49 -2.69 -11.24
CA MET A 57 13.04 -2.42 -12.61
C MET A 57 13.61 -1.12 -13.18
N HIS A 58 13.78 -0.11 -12.34
CA HIS A 58 14.33 1.18 -12.75
C HIS A 58 15.86 1.19 -12.76
N LEU A 59 16.51 0.48 -11.82
CA LEU A 59 17.97 0.28 -11.82
C LEU A 59 18.46 -0.51 -13.03
N THR A 60 17.73 -1.52 -13.50
CA THR A 60 18.12 -2.26 -14.72
C THR A 60 18.00 -1.40 -15.97
N LYS A 61 16.97 -0.54 -16.06
CA LYS A 61 16.87 0.48 -17.13
C LYS A 61 18.01 1.50 -17.05
N LEU A 62 18.40 1.90 -15.83
CA LEU A 62 19.50 2.82 -15.59
C LEU A 62 20.84 2.24 -16.09
N ARG A 63 21.07 0.95 -15.85
CA ARG A 63 22.33 0.26 -16.19
C ARG A 63 22.42 -0.17 -17.66
N ARG A 64 21.30 -0.38 -18.34
CA ARG A 64 21.28 -0.75 -19.77
C ARG A 64 21.47 0.45 -20.71
N GLY A 65 21.40 1.69 -20.22
CA GLY A 65 21.61 2.87 -21.04
C GLY A 65 20.54 3.06 -22.12
N ASP A 66 19.32 2.57 -21.89
CA ASP A 66 18.21 2.76 -22.81
C ASP A 66 17.81 4.25 -22.89
N LYS A 67 17.27 4.66 -24.04
CA LYS A 67 16.97 6.04 -24.44
C LYS A 67 16.13 6.85 -23.43
N ASP A 68 15.45 6.19 -22.49
CA ASP A 68 14.56 6.78 -21.48
C ASP A 68 15.16 6.84 -20.06
N TRP A 69 16.49 6.83 -19.93
CA TRP A 69 17.22 6.86 -18.67
C TRP A 69 16.76 7.98 -17.70
N PHE A 70 16.39 9.14 -18.24
CA PHE A 70 15.93 10.29 -17.47
C PHE A 70 14.65 10.02 -16.67
N PHE A 71 13.65 9.36 -17.27
CA PHE A 71 12.42 8.99 -16.55
C PHE A 71 12.70 7.99 -15.43
N SER A 72 13.69 7.11 -15.61
CA SER A 72 14.11 6.18 -14.56
C SER A 72 14.74 6.92 -13.37
N LEU A 73 15.56 7.94 -13.65
CA LEU A 73 16.19 8.77 -12.62
C LEU A 73 15.15 9.55 -11.81
N VAL A 74 14.14 10.14 -12.46
CA VAL A 74 13.05 10.88 -11.81
C VAL A 74 12.21 9.95 -10.91
N THR A 75 11.95 8.72 -11.34
CA THR A 75 11.20 7.76 -10.52
C THR A 75 11.99 7.34 -9.28
N ILE A 76 13.30 7.11 -9.41
CA ILE A 76 14.15 6.77 -8.26
C ILE A 76 14.29 7.97 -7.32
N SER A 77 14.50 9.18 -7.85
CA SER A 77 14.62 10.38 -7.00
C SER A 77 13.32 10.70 -6.27
N SER A 78 12.16 10.59 -6.92
CA SER A 78 10.86 10.77 -6.27
C SER A 78 10.58 9.71 -5.20
N LEU A 79 11.02 8.47 -5.39
CA LEU A 79 10.98 7.43 -4.36
C LEU A 79 11.78 7.84 -3.11
N PHE A 80 13.01 8.33 -3.30
CA PHE A 80 13.86 8.81 -2.19
C PHE A 80 13.30 10.06 -1.53
N VAL A 81 12.78 11.01 -2.30
CA VAL A 81 12.11 12.20 -1.76
C VAL A 81 10.91 11.78 -0.91
N ASN A 82 10.07 10.86 -1.38
CA ASN A 82 8.93 10.38 -0.61
C ASN A 82 9.35 9.65 0.68
N LEU A 83 10.45 8.90 0.64
CA LEU A 83 11.02 8.25 1.82
C LEU A 83 11.50 9.29 2.85
N LEU A 84 12.23 10.32 2.39
CA LEU A 84 12.72 11.40 3.25
C LEU A 84 11.57 12.21 3.83
N VAL A 85 10.60 12.61 3.01
CA VAL A 85 9.40 13.32 3.45
C VAL A 85 8.64 12.49 4.49
N GLY A 86 8.46 11.19 4.27
CA GLY A 86 7.84 10.30 5.26
C GLY A 86 8.61 10.29 6.59
N PHE A 87 9.94 10.21 6.55
CA PHE A 87 10.78 10.19 7.76
C PHE A 87 10.77 11.53 8.52
N PHE A 88 10.82 12.66 7.81
CA PHE A 88 10.74 13.98 8.42
C PHE A 88 9.32 14.29 8.92
N SER A 89 8.30 13.93 8.16
CA SER A 89 6.90 14.14 8.52
C SER A 89 6.48 13.27 9.70
N PHE A 90 7.02 12.05 9.85
CA PHE A 90 6.81 11.23 11.04
C PHE A 90 7.11 12.01 12.33
N ARG A 91 8.23 12.75 12.36
CA ARG A 91 8.58 13.59 13.52
C ARG A 91 7.66 14.79 13.75
N ILE A 92 6.97 15.27 12.71
CA ILE A 92 6.06 16.43 12.77
C ILE A 92 4.63 15.98 13.11
N THR A 93 4.27 14.74 12.75
CA THR A 93 2.90 14.24 12.75
C THR A 93 2.52 13.53 14.06
N ASP A 94 3.50 13.09 14.87
CA ASP A 94 3.25 12.51 16.20
C ASP A 94 2.57 13.49 17.18
N SER A 95 2.58 14.80 16.92
CA SER A 95 1.72 15.76 17.63
C SER A 95 0.33 15.84 17.00
N PHE A 96 0.24 16.04 15.68
CA PHE A 96 -1.02 16.31 14.98
C PHE A 96 -1.99 15.11 14.91
N ILE A 97 -1.50 13.89 14.66
CA ILE A 97 -2.36 12.69 14.60
C ILE A 97 -2.83 12.30 16.01
N PHE A 98 -2.00 12.37 17.03
CA PHE A 98 -2.42 12.01 18.39
C PHE A 98 -3.32 13.08 19.02
N GLU A 99 -3.20 14.34 18.61
CA GLU A 99 -4.05 15.45 19.05
C GLU A 99 -5.39 15.46 18.27
N GLY A 100 -5.37 15.20 16.96
CA GLY A 100 -6.57 15.04 16.13
C GLY A 100 -7.34 13.73 16.39
N LEU A 101 -6.67 12.64 16.77
CA LEU A 101 -7.29 11.36 17.15
C LEU A 101 -7.87 11.41 18.58
N LYS A 102 -7.45 12.34 19.44
CA LYS A 102 -8.07 12.55 20.76
C LYS A 102 -9.40 13.33 20.70
N LEU A 103 -9.72 13.99 19.58
CA LEU A 103 -10.88 14.86 19.46
C LEU A 103 -12.22 14.17 19.09
N PRO A 104 -12.28 12.93 18.55
CA PRO A 104 -13.57 12.23 18.36
C PRO A 104 -13.85 11.04 19.29
N PHE A 105 -12.96 10.65 20.21
CA PHE A 105 -13.17 9.51 21.14
C PHE A 105 -13.44 9.94 22.60
N ASN A 106 -14.09 11.08 22.81
CA ASN A 106 -14.66 11.45 24.11
C ASN A 106 -16.13 10.99 24.19
N PHE A 107 -16.32 9.67 24.29
CA PHE A 107 -17.50 9.01 24.84
C PHE A 107 -17.04 7.78 25.61
#